data_AF-L7LPM3-F1
#
_entry.id   AF-L7LPM3-F1
#
_cell.length_a   1.000
_cell.length_b   1.000
_cell.length_c   1.000
_cell.angle_alpha   90.00
_cell.angle_beta   90.00
_cell.angle_gamma   90.00
#
_symmetry.space_group_name_H-M   'P 1'
#
loop_
_entity.id
_entity.type
_entity.pdbx_description
1 polymer ?
#
loop_
_entity_poly.entity_id
_entity_poly.type
_entity_poly.pdbx_seq_one_letter_code
_entity_poly.pdbx_strand_id
1 'polypeptide(L)'
;MGCLFRCHALAMCIIIVSGLSGDAVPSENAEGQPSNSGFGYGGNGISGDRVSSPGHASGPSAAAGTTENEVSLGSEASGRSGAHAASNLTGTAFQGATLRRKRPKKKCLHPPEPGLCKAFMPSWYYDMKTMTCRMFIYGGCGGNENRFATENKCQKECLPWRKRFPVCSPTPKRRNCRTETYWWYFDDERATCHRYKRDMCLAGANKYRSCEKCMATCTNMNFKEACRTIIQSEPGPGGPE
;
A
#
# COMPACT_ATOMS: atom_id res chain seq x y z
N MET A 1 -2.72 -51.45 -8.38
CA MET A 1 -3.84 -52.36 -8.70
C MET A 1 -4.71 -52.38 -7.45
N GLY A 2 -5.62 -51.45 -7.20
CA GLY A 2 -6.92 -51.26 -7.84
C GLY A 2 -7.98 -51.25 -6.72
N CYS A 3 -8.24 -50.09 -6.10
CA CYS A 3 -9.33 -49.93 -5.13
C CYS A 3 -10.58 -49.50 -5.89
N LEU A 4 -11.55 -50.41 -5.98
CA LEU A 4 -12.87 -50.19 -6.57
C LEU A 4 -13.68 -49.22 -5.69
N PHE A 5 -14.04 -48.07 -6.26
CA PHE A 5 -15.08 -47.21 -5.73
C PHE A 5 -16.45 -47.75 -6.14
N ARG A 6 -17.32 -48.03 -5.18
CA ARG A 6 -18.76 -48.04 -5.40
C ARG A 6 -19.41 -47.00 -4.49
N CYS A 7 -19.84 -45.89 -5.10
CA CYS A 7 -20.84 -45.01 -4.53
C CYS A 7 -22.19 -45.74 -4.51
N HIS A 8 -22.88 -45.73 -3.37
CA HIS A 8 -24.33 -45.80 -3.35
C HIS A 8 -24.87 -44.74 -2.38
N ALA A 9 -25.93 -44.11 -2.87
CA ALA A 9 -26.61 -42.96 -2.30
C ALA A 9 -27.34 -43.29 -0.99
N LEU A 10 -27.38 -42.29 -0.10
CA LEU A 10 -28.40 -42.06 0.93
C LEU A 10 -28.69 -43.19 1.92
N ALA A 11 -27.92 -43.22 3.01
CA ALA A 11 -28.43 -43.51 4.35
C ALA A 11 -27.39 -43.05 5.39
N MET A 12 -27.87 -42.35 6.42
CA MET A 12 -27.09 -41.96 7.60
C MET A 12 -26.45 -43.21 8.25
N CYS A 13 -25.13 -43.35 8.16
CA CYS A 13 -24.38 -44.26 9.03
C CYS A 13 -23.71 -43.43 10.12
N ILE A 14 -24.43 -43.31 11.24
CA ILE A 14 -23.91 -42.91 12.53
C ILE A 14 -22.76 -43.87 12.89
N ILE A 15 -21.55 -43.34 13.05
CA ILE A 15 -20.44 -44.11 13.60
C ILE A 15 -20.67 -44.17 15.11
N ILE A 16 -21.20 -45.30 15.58
CA ILE A 16 -21.15 -45.66 17.00
C ILE A 16 -19.71 -46.09 17.29
N VAL A 17 -18.88 -45.19 17.80
CA VAL A 17 -17.61 -45.58 18.43
C VAL A 17 -17.94 -45.98 19.87
N SER A 18 -18.17 -47.28 20.07
CA SER A 18 -18.19 -47.88 21.39
C SER A 18 -16.82 -47.73 22.04
N GLY A 19 -16.83 -47.29 23.30
CA GLY A 19 -15.68 -46.74 23.99
C GLY A 19 -14.54 -47.71 24.28
N LEU A 20 -13.38 -47.09 24.49
CA LEU A 20 -12.33 -47.61 25.35
C LEU A 20 -11.94 -46.50 26.32
N SER A 21 -11.98 -46.90 27.59
CA SER A 21 -11.61 -46.20 28.81
C SER A 21 -10.21 -45.60 28.73
N GLY A 22 -10.06 -44.37 29.21
CA GLY A 22 -8.78 -43.72 29.42
C GLY A 22 -8.94 -42.65 30.49
N ASP A 23 -8.23 -42.85 31.59
CA ASP A 23 -8.43 -42.27 32.91
C ASP A 23 -8.30 -40.74 33.00
N ALA A 24 -9.03 -40.20 33.98
CA ALA A 24 -9.00 -38.82 34.43
C ALA A 24 -7.66 -38.44 35.06
N VAL A 25 -7.16 -37.25 34.72
CA VAL A 25 -6.15 -36.53 35.51
C VAL A 25 -6.69 -35.13 35.82
N PRO A 26 -6.53 -34.60 37.05
CA PRO A 26 -7.33 -33.50 37.56
C PRO A 26 -6.83 -32.11 37.11
N SER A 27 -7.79 -31.21 36.94
CA SER A 27 -7.61 -29.76 36.83
C SER A 27 -7.33 -29.17 38.21
N GLU A 28 -6.09 -28.76 38.47
CA GLU A 28 -5.79 -27.85 39.59
C GLU A 28 -6.09 -26.40 39.18
N ASN A 29 -7.07 -25.83 39.88
CA ASN A 29 -7.31 -24.41 39.94
C ASN A 29 -6.19 -23.77 40.76
N ALA A 30 -5.52 -22.77 40.20
CA ALA A 30 -4.73 -21.81 40.98
C ALA A 30 -5.20 -20.40 40.63
N GLU A 31 -6.04 -19.87 41.51
CA GLU A 31 -6.32 -18.46 41.64
C GLU A 31 -5.01 -17.73 42.00
N GLY A 32 -4.66 -16.72 41.22
CA GLY A 32 -3.49 -15.87 41.44
C GLY A 32 -3.83 -14.42 41.08
N GLN A 33 -4.21 -13.66 42.09
CA GLN A 33 -4.53 -12.23 42.06
C GLN A 33 -3.36 -11.35 41.57
N PRO A 34 -3.65 -10.09 41.17
CA PRO A 34 -2.75 -9.27 40.36
C PRO A 34 -1.67 -8.58 41.20
N SER A 35 -0.41 -8.73 40.79
CA SER A 35 0.68 -7.90 41.30
C SER A 35 0.73 -6.58 40.54
N ASN A 36 0.25 -5.56 41.22
CA ASN A 36 0.41 -4.15 40.95
C ASN A 36 1.90 -3.76 40.93
N SER A 37 2.40 -3.25 39.81
CA SER A 37 3.64 -2.47 39.76
C SER A 37 3.40 -1.21 38.95
N GLY A 38 3.09 -0.14 39.66
CA GLY A 38 2.99 1.21 39.12
C GLY A 38 4.35 1.69 38.64
N PHE A 39 4.40 2.12 37.37
CA PHE A 39 5.37 3.09 36.90
C PHE A 39 4.64 4.40 36.68
N GLY A 40 4.83 5.32 37.63
CA GLY A 40 4.34 6.68 37.54
C GLY A 40 5.11 7.45 36.47
N TYR A 41 4.39 7.98 35.49
CA TYR A 41 4.86 9.13 34.73
C TYR A 41 4.19 10.37 35.30
N GLY A 42 4.99 11.13 36.06
CA GLY A 42 4.61 12.44 36.55
C GLY A 42 4.25 13.37 35.40
N GLY A 43 3.15 14.08 35.58
CA GLY A 43 2.82 15.23 34.76
C GLY A 43 3.79 16.38 35.04
N ASN A 44 4.13 17.10 33.98
CA ASN A 44 4.40 18.52 34.06
C ASN A 44 3.69 19.17 32.88
N GLY A 45 2.66 19.93 33.19
CA GLY A 45 2.11 20.93 32.29
C GLY A 45 3.01 22.16 32.31
N ILE A 46 3.32 22.69 31.14
CA ILE A 46 3.69 24.09 30.93
C ILE A 46 3.23 24.49 29.52
N SER A 47 2.20 25.33 29.51
CA SER A 47 1.99 26.51 28.67
C SER A 47 2.58 26.53 27.26
N GLY A 48 1.67 26.62 26.29
CA GLY A 48 1.66 27.66 25.25
C GLY A 48 2.85 27.74 24.31
N ASP A 49 2.62 27.41 23.04
CA ASP A 49 2.81 28.39 21.97
C ASP A 49 2.09 27.95 20.68
N ARG A 50 1.25 28.86 20.18
CA ARG A 50 0.57 28.77 18.89
C ARG A 50 1.59 29.05 17.80
N VAL A 51 1.95 28.05 16.99
CA VAL A 51 2.60 28.30 15.69
C VAL A 51 1.52 28.38 14.63
N SER A 52 1.28 29.60 14.19
CA SER A 52 0.43 30.00 13.08
C SER A 52 0.87 29.34 11.76
N SER A 53 -0.07 28.66 11.12
CA SER A 53 0.03 28.29 9.70
C SER A 53 -0.08 29.54 8.81
N PRO A 54 0.73 29.69 7.75
CA PRO A 54 0.53 30.75 6.76
C PRO A 54 -0.67 30.43 5.85
N GLY A 55 -1.56 31.41 5.73
CA GLY A 55 -2.74 31.38 4.88
C GLY A 55 -2.43 31.19 3.39
N HIS A 56 -3.27 30.40 2.73
CA HIS A 56 -3.35 30.37 1.27
C HIS A 56 -4.33 31.45 0.82
N ALA A 57 -3.82 32.45 0.12
CA ALA A 57 -4.61 33.48 -0.52
C ALA A 57 -5.32 32.91 -1.76
N SER A 58 -6.62 33.17 -1.83
CA SER A 58 -7.48 33.02 -2.99
C SER A 58 -7.24 34.15 -3.99
N GLY A 59 -7.27 33.83 -5.29
CA GLY A 59 -7.25 34.78 -6.41
C GLY A 59 -7.78 34.10 -7.69
N PRO A 60 -8.37 34.86 -8.66
CA PRO A 60 -9.66 34.50 -9.24
C PRO A 60 -9.63 33.86 -10.64
N SER A 61 -10.84 33.44 -11.03
CA SER A 61 -11.26 32.85 -12.30
C SER A 61 -11.42 33.90 -13.43
N ALA A 62 -10.98 33.55 -14.64
CA ALA A 62 -11.45 34.06 -15.95
C ALA A 62 -10.86 33.12 -17.03
N ALA A 63 -11.59 32.26 -17.76
CA ALA A 63 -12.57 32.47 -18.84
C ALA A 63 -11.95 32.68 -20.26
N ALA A 64 -12.19 31.66 -21.11
CA ALA A 64 -12.49 31.65 -22.56
C ALA A 64 -11.42 31.96 -23.66
N GLY A 65 -11.56 31.22 -24.79
CA GLY A 65 -11.09 31.60 -26.15
C GLY A 65 -9.97 30.72 -26.74
N THR A 66 -10.27 29.61 -27.44
CA THR A 66 -10.37 29.44 -28.93
C THR A 66 -9.05 29.26 -29.68
N THR A 67 -8.93 28.08 -30.35
CA THR A 67 -8.42 27.77 -31.72
C THR A 67 -7.01 28.29 -32.09
N GLU A 68 -6.06 27.60 -32.75
CA GLU A 68 -6.05 26.69 -33.90
C GLU A 68 -4.74 25.87 -33.94
N ASN A 69 -4.74 24.81 -34.75
CA ASN A 69 -3.57 23.98 -35.10
C ASN A 69 -2.57 24.73 -35.99
N GLU A 70 -1.27 24.43 -35.85
CA GLU A 70 -0.41 24.22 -37.01
C GLU A 70 0.72 23.22 -36.72
N VAL A 71 0.84 22.25 -37.61
CA VAL A 71 1.98 21.35 -37.78
C VAL A 71 2.75 21.89 -38.98
N SER A 72 4.07 22.09 -38.85
CA SER A 72 4.97 21.99 -39.99
C SER A 72 6.40 21.65 -39.59
N LEU A 73 6.98 20.82 -40.46
CA LEU A 73 8.32 20.24 -40.46
C LEU A 73 9.38 21.23 -41.00
N GLY A 74 10.65 20.93 -40.72
CA GLY A 74 11.83 21.49 -41.39
C GLY A 74 13.00 21.65 -40.41
N SER A 75 13.96 20.73 -40.32
CA SER A 75 15.11 20.49 -41.20
C SER A 75 16.32 21.40 -40.92
N GLU A 76 17.38 20.71 -40.48
CA GLU A 76 18.81 20.91 -40.82
C GLU A 76 19.71 21.89 -40.05
N ALA A 77 20.96 21.43 -40.02
CA ALA A 77 22.09 21.86 -39.21
C ALA A 77 22.95 22.92 -39.90
N SER A 78 23.63 23.75 -39.11
CA SER A 78 25.07 24.01 -39.24
C SER A 78 25.53 25.03 -38.21
N GLY A 79 26.69 24.76 -37.62
CA GLY A 79 27.21 25.51 -36.48
C GLY A 79 27.86 26.85 -36.83
N ARG A 80 28.33 27.53 -35.79
CA ARG A 80 29.64 28.18 -35.76
C ARG A 80 29.96 28.68 -34.37
N SER A 81 31.23 28.51 -34.04
CA SER A 81 31.95 29.07 -32.90
C SER A 81 31.78 30.59 -32.84
N GLY A 82 31.49 31.10 -31.66
CA GLY A 82 31.49 32.53 -31.34
C GLY A 82 31.81 32.72 -29.87
N ALA A 83 33.10 32.95 -29.58
CA ALA A 83 33.55 33.36 -28.26
C ALA A 83 33.05 34.79 -28.00
N HIS A 84 32.24 34.98 -26.95
CA HIS A 84 31.93 36.30 -26.43
C HIS A 84 32.25 36.37 -24.93
N ALA A 85 33.29 37.17 -24.68
CA ALA A 85 33.51 38.07 -23.56
C ALA A 85 32.90 37.70 -22.20
N ALA A 86 33.79 37.44 -21.25
CA ALA A 86 33.51 37.50 -19.83
C ALA A 86 32.95 38.87 -19.46
N SER A 87 31.74 38.88 -18.90
CA SER A 87 31.21 40.02 -18.14
C SER A 87 31.11 39.59 -16.69
N ASN A 88 31.87 40.28 -15.85
CA ASN A 88 31.89 40.14 -14.40
C ASN A 88 30.49 40.42 -13.84
N LEU A 89 29.82 39.37 -13.37
CA LEU A 89 28.73 39.52 -12.42
C LEU A 89 29.27 39.08 -11.06
N THR A 90 29.33 40.05 -10.14
CA THR A 90 29.42 39.85 -8.69
C THR A 90 28.17 39.13 -8.21
N GLY A 91 28.05 37.86 -8.58
CA GLY A 91 27.01 36.97 -8.10
C GLY A 91 27.46 36.37 -6.78
N THR A 92 26.78 36.70 -5.68
CA THR A 92 26.75 35.83 -4.52
C THR A 92 26.37 34.45 -5.02
N ALA A 93 27.29 33.48 -4.92
CA ALA A 93 27.03 32.10 -5.23
C ALA A 93 25.95 31.59 -4.27
N PHE A 94 24.69 31.76 -4.64
CA PHE A 94 23.62 30.96 -4.07
C PHE A 94 23.96 29.55 -4.53
N GLN A 95 24.60 28.78 -3.65
CA GLN A 95 24.85 27.37 -3.83
C GLN A 95 23.48 26.71 -3.82
N GLY A 96 22.78 26.81 -4.95
CA GLY A 96 21.62 26.01 -5.26
C GLY A 96 22.09 24.58 -5.09
N ALA A 97 21.67 23.95 -4.00
CA ALA A 97 21.95 22.56 -3.74
C ALA A 97 21.38 21.77 -4.92
N THR A 98 22.24 21.42 -5.86
CA THR A 98 21.88 20.53 -6.95
C THR A 98 21.47 19.23 -6.27
N LEU A 99 20.16 18.96 -6.21
CA LEU A 99 19.64 17.66 -5.79
C LEU A 99 20.14 16.65 -6.83
N ARG A 100 21.35 16.15 -6.65
CA ARG A 100 21.90 15.10 -7.49
C ARG A 100 20.97 13.91 -7.34
N ARG A 101 20.19 13.62 -8.39
CA ARG A 101 19.30 12.47 -8.44
C ARG A 101 20.17 11.23 -8.26
N LYS A 102 20.17 10.66 -7.04
CA LYS A 102 20.87 9.40 -6.77
C LYS A 102 20.31 8.36 -7.75
N ARG A 103 21.21 7.68 -8.48
CA ARG A 103 20.84 6.60 -9.38
C ARG A 103 20.12 5.50 -8.56
N PRO A 104 19.02 4.91 -9.07
CA PRO A 104 18.34 3.83 -8.37
C PRO A 104 19.31 2.67 -8.11
N LYS A 105 19.18 2.00 -6.94
CA LYS A 105 20.00 0.82 -6.63
C LYS A 105 19.71 -0.28 -7.65
N LYS A 106 20.73 -1.03 -8.09
CA LYS A 106 20.59 -2.08 -9.12
C LYS A 106 19.46 -3.06 -8.82
N LYS A 107 19.31 -3.49 -7.56
CA LYS A 107 18.23 -4.38 -7.13
C LYS A 107 16.83 -3.85 -7.45
N CYS A 108 16.62 -2.54 -7.34
CA CYS A 108 15.33 -1.90 -7.61
C CYS A 108 14.97 -1.92 -9.11
N LEU A 109 15.90 -2.29 -9.99
CA LEU A 109 15.68 -2.32 -11.44
C LEU A 109 15.19 -3.69 -11.93
N HIS A 110 15.25 -4.74 -11.09
CA HIS A 110 14.77 -6.06 -11.48
C HIS A 110 13.23 -6.14 -11.48
N PRO A 111 12.63 -6.98 -12.33
CA PRO A 111 11.19 -7.27 -12.24
C PRO A 111 10.87 -8.05 -10.94
N PRO A 112 9.61 -8.06 -10.48
CA PRO A 112 9.21 -8.95 -9.40
C PRO A 112 9.31 -10.41 -9.88
N GLU A 113 9.89 -11.27 -9.05
CA GLU A 113 10.00 -12.70 -9.34
C GLU A 113 9.30 -13.53 -8.26
N PRO A 114 8.14 -14.14 -8.58
CA PRO A 114 7.44 -15.04 -7.67
C PRO A 114 8.28 -16.26 -7.25
N GLY A 115 9.22 -16.68 -8.08
CA GLY A 115 9.98 -17.91 -7.86
C GLY A 115 9.19 -19.16 -8.23
N LEU A 116 9.76 -20.33 -7.92
CA LEU A 116 9.25 -21.63 -8.37
C LEU A 116 8.30 -22.30 -7.37
N CYS A 117 8.37 -21.88 -6.10
CA CYS A 117 7.53 -22.41 -5.03
C CYS A 117 6.12 -21.79 -5.08
N LYS A 118 5.17 -22.36 -4.32
CA LYS A 118 3.74 -22.00 -4.36
C LYS A 118 3.19 -21.49 -3.04
N ALA A 119 4.04 -21.03 -2.12
CA ALA A 119 3.58 -20.39 -0.90
C ALA A 119 2.91 -19.05 -1.21
N PHE A 120 1.94 -18.65 -0.38
CA PHE A 120 1.34 -17.32 -0.44
C PHE A 120 2.11 -16.40 0.50
N MET A 121 3.13 -15.69 -0.02
CA MET A 121 3.89 -14.71 0.77
C MET A 121 3.77 -13.31 0.15
N PRO A 122 2.83 -12.48 0.63
CA PRO A 122 2.74 -11.08 0.21
C PRO A 122 4.08 -10.38 0.40
N SER A 123 4.57 -9.75 -0.66
CA SER A 123 5.87 -9.11 -0.70
C SER A 123 5.82 -7.86 -1.53
N TRP A 124 6.63 -6.86 -1.18
CA TRP A 124 6.70 -5.58 -1.89
C TRP A 124 7.85 -5.58 -2.87
N TYR A 125 7.65 -4.97 -4.04
CA TYR A 125 8.70 -4.70 -5.03
C TYR A 125 8.56 -3.28 -5.53
N TYR A 126 9.65 -2.71 -6.03
CA TYR A 126 9.60 -1.43 -6.71
C TYR A 126 9.30 -1.62 -8.19
N ASP A 127 8.24 -0.98 -8.67
CA ASP A 127 7.88 -0.97 -10.07
C ASP A 127 8.41 0.29 -10.75
N MET A 128 9.38 0.12 -11.63
CA MET A 128 9.97 1.19 -12.42
C MET A 128 8.97 1.89 -13.36
N LYS A 129 7.93 1.19 -13.83
CA LYS A 129 6.95 1.73 -14.78
C LYS A 129 6.05 2.76 -14.10
N THR A 130 5.57 2.42 -12.91
CA THR A 130 4.68 3.29 -12.13
C THR A 130 5.44 4.19 -11.16
N MET A 131 6.74 3.93 -10.94
CA MET A 131 7.57 4.58 -9.94
C MET A 131 6.97 4.48 -8.52
N THR A 132 6.35 3.35 -8.20
CA THR A 132 5.76 3.06 -6.89
C THR A 132 6.19 1.71 -6.36
N CYS A 133 6.12 1.54 -5.04
CA CYS A 133 6.21 0.22 -4.43
C CYS A 133 4.83 -0.46 -4.53
N ARG A 134 4.81 -1.69 -5.03
CA ARG A 134 3.60 -2.49 -5.24
C ARG A 134 3.79 -3.85 -4.60
N MET A 135 2.70 -4.51 -4.25
CA MET A 135 2.70 -5.85 -3.70
C MET A 135 2.55 -6.90 -4.80
N PHE A 136 3.22 -8.04 -4.62
CA PHE A 136 3.11 -9.24 -5.41
C PHE A 136 3.16 -10.46 -4.47
N ILE A 137 2.78 -11.63 -4.98
CA ILE A 137 2.87 -12.89 -4.21
C ILE A 137 4.20 -13.57 -4.52
N TYR A 138 5.05 -13.68 -3.51
CA TYR A 138 6.27 -14.49 -3.57
C TYR A 138 5.95 -15.93 -3.17
N GLY A 139 6.45 -16.87 -3.97
CA GLY A 139 6.24 -18.30 -3.83
C GLY A 139 7.02 -18.96 -2.69
N GLY A 140 7.98 -18.26 -2.07
CA GLY A 140 8.76 -18.75 -0.92
C GLY A 140 10.15 -19.31 -1.24
N CYS A 141 10.53 -19.44 -2.51
CA CYS A 141 11.90 -19.81 -2.90
C CYS A 141 12.35 -19.13 -4.19
N GLY A 142 13.66 -18.94 -4.34
CA GLY A 142 14.26 -18.25 -5.49
C GLY A 142 13.91 -16.76 -5.56
N GLY A 143 13.74 -16.24 -6.78
CA GLY A 143 13.48 -14.83 -7.05
C GLY A 143 14.73 -13.96 -6.90
N ASN A 144 14.53 -12.64 -6.82
CA ASN A 144 15.61 -11.64 -6.77
C ASN A 144 15.48 -10.66 -5.59
N GLU A 145 16.40 -9.69 -5.53
CA GLU A 145 16.51 -8.70 -4.45
C GLU A 145 15.50 -7.55 -4.52
N ASN A 146 14.70 -7.41 -5.59
CA ASN A 146 13.58 -6.48 -5.64
C ASN A 146 12.37 -7.03 -4.86
N ARG A 147 12.61 -7.42 -3.61
CA ARG A 147 11.63 -8.04 -2.73
C ARG A 147 11.83 -7.54 -1.30
N PHE A 148 10.79 -6.96 -0.73
CA PHE A 148 10.81 -6.33 0.58
C PHE A 148 9.63 -6.80 1.40
N ALA A 149 9.85 -7.02 2.70
CA ALA A 149 8.79 -7.46 3.62
C ALA A 149 7.74 -6.37 3.91
N THR A 150 8.06 -5.10 3.68
CA THR A 150 7.15 -3.98 3.98
C THR A 150 7.24 -2.90 2.90
N GLU A 151 6.13 -2.18 2.69
CA GLU A 151 6.07 -1.05 1.77
C GLU A 151 7.13 -0.01 2.12
N ASN A 152 7.22 0.37 3.39
CA ASN A 152 8.18 1.36 3.88
C ASN A 152 9.64 0.97 3.57
N LYS A 153 10.00 -0.31 3.69
CA LYS A 153 11.34 -0.78 3.33
C LYS A 153 11.59 -0.65 1.83
N CYS A 154 10.63 -1.02 0.99
CA CYS A 154 10.72 -0.80 -0.45
C CYS A 154 10.90 0.69 -0.78
N GLN A 155 10.08 1.56 -0.18
CA GLN A 155 10.09 2.99 -0.43
C GLN A 155 11.44 3.61 -0.04
N LYS A 156 11.96 3.30 1.14
CA LYS A 156 13.28 3.79 1.61
C LYS A 156 14.44 3.32 0.73
N GLU A 157 14.36 2.10 0.21
CA GLU A 157 15.43 1.49 -0.58
C GLU A 157 15.45 1.96 -2.03
N CYS A 158 14.27 2.18 -2.63
CA CYS A 158 14.13 2.34 -4.07
C CYS A 158 13.55 3.68 -4.52
N LEU A 159 12.83 4.40 -3.65
CA LEU A 159 12.22 5.67 -4.02
C LEU A 159 13.10 6.87 -3.67
N PRO A 160 13.11 7.92 -4.52
CA PRO A 160 13.76 9.17 -4.16
C PRO A 160 13.00 9.85 -3.02
N TRP A 161 13.75 10.25 -1.98
CA TRP A 161 13.30 11.23 -1.00
C TRP A 161 12.84 12.48 -1.76
N ARG A 162 11.64 13.01 -1.47
CA ARG A 162 11.00 14.24 -2.01
C ARG A 162 9.76 14.03 -2.91
N LYS A 163 9.41 12.82 -3.34
CA LYS A 163 8.14 12.59 -4.05
C LYS A 163 7.06 12.08 -3.09
N ARG A 164 5.83 12.58 -3.23
CA ARG A 164 4.66 11.95 -2.60
C ARG A 164 4.31 10.72 -3.43
N PHE A 165 4.25 9.57 -2.77
CA PHE A 165 3.85 8.31 -3.39
C PHE A 165 2.50 7.88 -2.83
N PRO A 166 1.73 7.08 -3.59
CA PRO A 166 0.59 6.38 -3.03
C PRO A 166 1.03 5.54 -1.83
N VAL A 167 0.13 5.41 -0.86
CA VAL A 167 0.36 4.66 0.37
C VAL A 167 -0.61 3.50 0.39
N CYS A 168 -0.09 2.29 0.51
CA CYS A 168 -0.88 1.06 0.52
C CYS A 168 -0.86 0.37 1.90
N SER A 169 -0.05 0.86 2.84
CA SER A 169 0.04 0.37 4.22
C SER A 169 0.31 1.53 5.21
N PRO A 170 -0.01 1.39 6.51
CA PRO A 170 -0.72 0.27 7.11
C PRO A 170 -2.22 0.29 6.78
N THR A 171 -2.91 -0.79 7.16
CA THR A 171 -4.37 -0.78 7.25
C THR A 171 -4.84 0.36 8.19
N PRO A 172 -5.85 1.14 7.77
CA PRO A 172 -6.39 2.22 8.58
C PRO A 172 -7.09 1.67 9.83
N LYS A 173 -6.81 2.28 10.99
CA LYS A 173 -7.46 1.91 12.26
C LYS A 173 -8.91 2.41 12.30
N ARG A 174 -9.82 1.58 12.82
CA ARG A 174 -11.22 1.97 13.07
C ARG A 174 -11.28 3.06 14.14
N ARG A 175 -12.09 4.09 13.89
CA ARG A 175 -12.42 5.15 14.85
C ARG A 175 -13.88 5.53 14.67
N ASN A 176 -14.55 5.95 15.73
CA ASN A 176 -15.93 6.44 15.65
C ASN A 176 -15.96 7.81 14.95
N CYS A 177 -16.34 7.85 13.68
CA CYS A 177 -16.81 9.08 13.05
C CYS A 177 -17.94 8.76 12.07
N ARG A 178 -18.79 9.76 11.80
CA ARG A 178 -19.75 9.72 10.71
C ARG A 178 -19.13 10.28 9.45
N THR A 179 -18.92 9.44 8.45
CA THR A 179 -18.66 9.90 7.08
C THR A 179 -19.65 9.23 6.13
N GLU A 180 -20.24 10.02 5.25
CA GLU A 180 -21.14 9.53 4.20
C GLU A 180 -20.38 9.07 2.95
N THR A 181 -19.08 9.38 2.86
CA THR A 181 -18.25 9.02 1.71
C THR A 181 -17.55 7.69 1.94
N TYR A 182 -17.90 6.68 1.15
CA TYR A 182 -17.20 5.40 1.11
C TYR A 182 -15.84 5.56 0.40
N TRP A 183 -14.82 4.93 0.96
CA TRP A 183 -13.48 4.83 0.40
C TRP A 183 -13.13 3.36 0.19
N TRP A 184 -12.01 3.11 -0.47
CA TRP A 184 -11.34 1.81 -0.56
C TRP A 184 -9.96 1.91 0.10
N TYR A 185 -9.52 0.91 0.82
CA TYR A 185 -8.14 0.79 1.31
C TYR A 185 -7.53 -0.52 0.86
N PHE A 186 -6.21 -0.56 0.81
CA PHE A 186 -5.47 -1.79 0.59
C PHE A 186 -5.19 -2.47 1.93
N ASP A 187 -5.53 -3.75 2.03
CA ASP A 187 -5.16 -4.64 3.12
C ASP A 187 -3.88 -5.39 2.71
N ASP A 188 -2.77 -5.00 3.33
CA ASP A 188 -1.45 -5.52 3.01
C ASP A 188 -1.21 -6.95 3.53
N GLU A 189 -2.02 -7.42 4.48
CA GLU A 189 -1.97 -8.81 4.94
C GLU A 189 -2.66 -9.74 3.95
N ARG A 190 -3.77 -9.28 3.34
CA ARG A 190 -4.58 -10.06 2.40
C ARG A 190 -4.18 -9.88 0.94
N ALA A 191 -3.42 -8.84 0.62
CA ALA A 191 -3.13 -8.42 -0.75
C ALA A 191 -4.36 -8.05 -1.56
N THR A 192 -5.39 -7.52 -0.90
CA THR A 192 -6.68 -7.17 -1.50
C THR A 192 -7.16 -5.79 -1.06
N CYS A 193 -8.02 -5.17 -1.88
CA CYS A 193 -8.67 -3.92 -1.50
C CYS A 193 -10.03 -4.18 -0.87
N HIS A 194 -10.37 -3.40 0.15
CA HIS A 194 -11.65 -3.48 0.86
C HIS A 194 -12.32 -2.11 0.95
N ARG A 195 -13.65 -2.10 0.94
CA ARG A 195 -14.43 -0.87 1.12
C ARG A 195 -14.49 -0.50 2.60
N TYR A 196 -14.47 0.79 2.90
CA TYR A 196 -14.66 1.29 4.27
C TYR A 196 -16.08 1.01 4.74
N LYS A 197 -16.22 0.55 6.00
CA LYS A 197 -17.50 0.57 6.71
C LYS A 197 -17.82 1.99 7.18
N ARG A 198 -19.11 2.27 7.41
CA ARG A 198 -19.61 3.62 7.80
C ARG A 198 -18.91 4.22 9.03
N ASP A 199 -18.42 3.37 9.94
CA ASP A 199 -17.71 3.74 11.17
C ASP A 199 -16.18 3.53 11.10
N MET A 200 -15.61 3.45 9.90
CA MET A 200 -14.16 3.50 9.71
C MET A 200 -13.79 4.90 9.22
N CYS A 201 -13.51 5.82 10.14
CA CYS A 201 -12.94 7.10 9.76
C CYS A 201 -11.41 7.10 9.86
N LEU A 202 -10.85 7.66 8.80
CA LEU A 202 -9.46 7.58 8.36
C LEU A 202 -8.47 8.30 9.27
N ALA A 203 -7.46 7.58 9.73
CA ALA A 203 -6.14 8.16 10.03
C ALA A 203 -5.12 7.53 9.07
N GLY A 204 -4.88 8.15 7.92
CA GLY A 204 -3.87 7.66 6.97
C GLY A 204 -4.08 8.07 5.51
N ALA A 205 -3.05 7.85 4.70
CA ALA A 205 -3.05 8.10 3.25
C ALA A 205 -3.44 6.87 2.41
N ASN A 206 -3.61 5.69 3.04
CA ASN A 206 -4.11 4.45 2.42
C ASN A 206 -5.61 4.52 2.15
N LYS A 207 -5.98 5.31 1.13
CA LYS A 207 -7.38 5.51 0.72
C LYS A 207 -7.49 5.81 -0.77
N TYR A 208 -8.49 5.21 -1.40
CA TYR A 208 -8.74 5.24 -2.83
C TYR A 208 -10.22 5.41 -3.12
N ARG A 209 -10.55 6.04 -4.26
CA ARG A 209 -11.93 6.31 -4.67
C ARG A 209 -12.66 5.09 -5.23
N SER A 210 -11.92 4.09 -5.71
CA SER A 210 -12.48 2.87 -6.29
C SER A 210 -11.59 1.67 -6.01
N CYS A 211 -12.18 0.47 -6.03
CA CYS A 211 -11.44 -0.79 -5.96
C CYS A 211 -10.36 -0.83 -7.06
N GLU A 212 -10.74 -0.50 -8.30
CA GLU A 212 -9.82 -0.56 -9.44
C GLU A 212 -8.61 0.33 -9.22
N LYS A 213 -8.81 1.56 -8.74
CA LYS A 213 -7.69 2.46 -8.44
C LYS A 213 -6.81 1.90 -7.33
N CYS A 214 -7.41 1.30 -6.30
CA CYS A 214 -6.69 0.68 -5.20
C CYS A 214 -5.84 -0.51 -5.70
N MET A 215 -6.44 -1.50 -6.35
CA MET A 215 -5.75 -2.69 -6.85
C MET A 215 -4.69 -2.34 -7.91
N ALA A 216 -5.02 -1.43 -8.84
CA ALA A 216 -4.11 -0.95 -9.87
C ALA A 216 -2.98 -0.07 -9.32
N THR A 217 -3.07 0.41 -8.08
CA THR A 217 -1.98 1.15 -7.44
C THR A 217 -1.12 0.23 -6.58
N CYS A 218 -1.74 -0.64 -5.80
CA CYS A 218 -1.07 -1.39 -4.74
C CYS A 218 -0.60 -2.77 -5.13
N THR A 219 -1.06 -3.37 -6.23
CA THR A 219 -0.69 -4.76 -6.60
C THR A 219 -0.26 -4.87 -8.05
N ASN A 220 0.46 -5.93 -8.42
CA ASN A 220 0.69 -6.27 -9.83
C ASN A 220 -0.43 -7.15 -10.44
N MET A 221 -1.54 -7.36 -9.75
CA MET A 221 -2.65 -8.20 -10.22
C MET A 221 -3.52 -7.49 -11.26
N ASN A 222 -4.30 -8.27 -12.02
CA ASN A 222 -5.33 -7.73 -12.91
C ASN A 222 -6.45 -7.08 -12.08
N PHE A 223 -6.41 -5.76 -11.97
CA PHE A 223 -7.34 -5.01 -11.13
C PHE A 223 -8.81 -5.17 -11.54
N LYS A 224 -9.12 -5.36 -12.83
CA LYS A 224 -10.50 -5.53 -13.30
C LYS A 224 -11.09 -6.84 -12.79
N GLU A 225 -10.32 -7.91 -12.90
CA GLU A 225 -10.72 -9.24 -12.47
C GLU A 225 -10.77 -9.34 -10.94
N ALA A 226 -9.72 -8.87 -10.26
CA ALA A 226 -9.69 -8.85 -8.80
C ALA A 226 -10.87 -8.06 -8.22
N CYS A 227 -11.16 -6.88 -8.76
CA CYS A 227 -12.28 -6.07 -8.27
C CYS A 227 -13.65 -6.66 -8.57
N ARG A 228 -13.80 -7.37 -9.69
CA ARG A 228 -15.03 -8.13 -9.96
C ARG A 228 -15.28 -9.15 -8.84
N THR A 229 -14.26 -9.92 -8.47
CA THR A 229 -14.37 -10.93 -7.40
C THR A 229 -14.61 -10.28 -6.02
N ILE A 230 -13.90 -9.21 -5.70
CA ILE A 230 -14.04 -8.50 -4.41
C ILE A 230 -15.45 -7.93 -4.24
N ILE A 231 -16.00 -7.30 -5.27
CA ILE A 231 -17.33 -6.68 -5.19
C ILE A 231 -18.44 -7.74 -5.11
N GLN A 232 -18.23 -8.91 -5.71
CA GLN A 232 -19.18 -10.02 -5.64
C GLN A 232 -19.18 -10.75 -4.29
N SER A 233 -18.07 -10.71 -3.54
CA SER A 233 -17.95 -11.39 -2.25
C SER A 233 -18.34 -10.51 -1.05
N GLU A 234 -18.44 -9.19 -1.21
CA GLU A 234 -18.95 -8.32 -0.15
C GLU A 234 -20.50 -8.37 -0.11
N PRO A 235 -21.13 -8.62 1.06
CA PRO A 235 -22.56 -8.47 1.19
C PRO A 235 -22.94 -7.04 0.81
N GLY A 236 -23.97 -6.92 -0.04
CA GLY A 236 -24.44 -5.63 -0.54
C GLY A 236 -24.75 -4.66 0.60
N PRO A 237 -24.72 -3.34 0.34
CA PRO A 237 -25.10 -2.35 1.34
C PRO A 237 -26.59 -2.56 1.72
N GLY A 238 -26.84 -3.32 2.78
CA GLY A 238 -28.18 -3.73 3.21
C GLY A 238 -28.35 -5.21 3.62
N GLY A 239 -27.33 -6.06 3.51
CA GLY A 239 -27.37 -7.41 4.10
C GLY A 239 -27.18 -7.37 5.62
N PRO A 240 -27.88 -8.20 6.42
CA PRO A 240 -27.60 -8.34 7.84
C PRO A 240 -26.18 -8.91 8.04
N GLU A 241 -25.39 -8.27 8.91
CA GLU A 241 -24.08 -8.76 9.40
C GLU A 241 -24.26 -9.89 10.43
#